data_AF-A0A1G1K352-F1
#
_entry.id   AF-A0A1G1K352-F1
#
_cell.length_a   1.000
_cell.length_b   1.000
_cell.length_c   1.000
_cell.angle_alpha   90.00
_cell.angle_beta   90.00
_cell.angle_gamma   90.00
#
_symmetry.space_group_name_H-M   'P 1'
#
loop_
_entity.id
_entity.type
_entity.pdbx_description
1 polymer ?
#
loop_
_entity_poly.entity_id
_entity_poly.type
_entity_poly.pdbx_seq_one_letter_code
_entity_poly.pdbx_strand_id
1 'polypeptide(L)'
;KKVSVILHGIHSIPYSPSAKFKSVLGFSKKTILLTFGLLSRGKGIEYVLESLPPVVKACPNLMYIVLGVTHPNVLKEEGESYRNSLIQKVRELKLSSHVSFYNEYVTLDKLLQFLRAADIYISTSLDPNQAVSGTLSYALGSGRPVISTPFAQATEIITPQSGLLVNFKDPASYAESLLNLLKDPLRREQLGKNAYFRTRNMTWDNVALEYSKLFSKYSSDIAEVSKNKKIPRINLNHLFRLTDDFGIIQFSQLSLPDISSGYTVDDNARALIAACYYYDGLSKVSKPSSPDKRKSELLKRIEIYLHFIGFVLGEDGLFYNYVKPDRTIDLELNQKENLEDANGRTLWALAATAATNSLPESIKQKALSILKKRMEYSQALESPRATAFYIKGLCLLLKNTKEICREDFQQQVIRYCDRLVSLYRGVSSKEWEWFETYLTYSNAVVPEALLLGHQQTGNNDFLEIGIKALDFLIGQTFLKGIYAPIGQDGWHHKTGERRYFDQQPEDASAMACALRTAYSITGKQTYRKLMYEAFNWFLGDNSLKQVVYDRATGGCYDGLGEGQINLNQGAESTTSYLLARLAIQRS
;
A
#
# COMPACT_ATOMS: atom_id res chain seq x y z
N LYS A 1 -9.93 -2.07 33.16
CA LYS A 1 -10.50 -3.40 32.78
C LYS A 1 -9.40 -4.45 32.91
N LYS A 2 -9.66 -5.61 33.56
CA LYS A 2 -8.69 -6.72 33.69
C LYS A 2 -8.55 -7.58 32.43
N VAL A 3 -9.52 -7.51 31.52
CA VAL A 3 -9.55 -8.28 30.26
C VAL A 3 -9.48 -7.33 29.07
N SER A 4 -8.63 -7.65 28.10
CA SER A 4 -8.52 -6.98 26.80
C SER A 4 -8.61 -8.02 25.69
N VAL A 5 -9.34 -7.71 24.61
CA VAL A 5 -9.51 -8.61 23.47
C VAL A 5 -8.58 -8.15 22.35
N ILE A 6 -7.73 -9.06 21.87
CA ILE A 6 -6.87 -8.85 20.70
C ILE A 6 -7.21 -9.97 19.72
N LEU A 7 -7.50 -9.61 18.47
CA LEU A 7 -7.89 -10.57 17.43
C LEU A 7 -6.77 -11.57 17.16
N HIS A 8 -7.13 -12.76 16.68
CA HIS A 8 -6.17 -13.76 16.25
C HIS A 8 -5.34 -13.25 15.06
N GLY A 9 -4.02 -13.44 15.09
CA GLY A 9 -3.12 -13.03 14.02
C GLY A 9 -3.27 -13.86 12.75
N ILE A 10 -3.19 -13.20 11.59
CA ILE A 10 -3.11 -13.84 10.26
C ILE A 10 -1.82 -13.45 9.55
N HIS A 11 -1.39 -14.30 8.62
CA HIS A 11 -0.26 -13.97 7.75
C HIS A 11 -0.64 -12.88 6.75
N SER A 12 0.25 -11.88 6.60
CA SER A 12 0.10 -10.89 5.55
C SER A 12 0.47 -11.53 4.20
N ILE A 13 -0.54 -11.77 3.37
CA ILE A 13 -0.36 -12.28 2.01
C ILE A 13 -1.12 -11.39 1.04
N PRO A 14 -0.61 -11.15 -0.18
CA PRO A 14 -1.34 -10.40 -1.19
C PRO A 14 -2.58 -11.15 -1.63
N TYR A 15 -3.70 -10.44 -1.81
CA TYR A 15 -4.85 -10.98 -2.51
C TYR A 15 -4.45 -11.41 -3.92
N SER A 16 -4.88 -12.60 -4.34
CA SER A 16 -4.61 -13.10 -5.68
C SER A 16 -5.68 -14.06 -6.17
N PRO A 17 -5.90 -14.10 -7.50
CA PRO A 17 -6.70 -15.15 -8.14
C PRO A 17 -6.12 -16.55 -7.85
N SER A 18 -7.00 -17.55 -7.75
CA SER A 18 -6.59 -18.93 -7.43
C SER A 18 -5.90 -19.65 -8.59
N ALA A 19 -6.10 -19.21 -9.84
CA ALA A 19 -5.65 -19.91 -11.05
C ALA A 19 -4.15 -20.23 -11.06
N LYS A 20 -3.29 -19.26 -10.71
CA LYS A 20 -1.83 -19.46 -10.65
C LYS A 20 -1.45 -20.56 -9.64
N PHE A 21 -2.02 -20.50 -8.44
CA PHE A 21 -1.70 -21.44 -7.35
C PHE A 21 -2.24 -22.83 -7.63
N LYS A 22 -3.41 -22.93 -8.27
CA LYS A 22 -3.92 -24.20 -8.79
C LYS A 22 -2.97 -24.82 -9.81
N SER A 23 -2.44 -24.03 -10.74
CA SER A 23 -1.51 -24.54 -11.75
C SER A 23 -0.23 -25.07 -11.13
N VAL A 24 0.34 -24.38 -10.14
CA VAL A 24 1.53 -24.85 -9.40
C VAL A 24 1.27 -26.18 -8.68
N LEU A 25 0.07 -26.39 -8.16
CA LEU A 25 -0.31 -27.61 -7.45
C LEU A 25 -0.87 -28.72 -8.35
N GLY A 26 -0.87 -28.55 -9.68
CA GLY A 26 -1.41 -29.54 -10.62
C GLY A 26 -2.95 -29.61 -10.69
N PHE A 27 -3.64 -28.61 -10.15
CA PHE A 27 -5.10 -28.53 -10.09
C PHE A 27 -5.71 -27.54 -11.12
N SER A 28 -5.01 -27.32 -12.23
CA SER A 28 -5.51 -26.49 -13.32
C SER A 28 -6.93 -26.90 -13.72
N LYS A 29 -7.83 -25.92 -13.88
CA LYS A 29 -9.25 -26.10 -14.24
C LYS A 29 -10.13 -26.83 -13.21
N LYS A 30 -9.59 -27.24 -12.05
CA LYS A 30 -10.38 -27.83 -10.96
C LYS A 30 -10.98 -26.74 -10.07
N THR A 31 -12.13 -27.05 -9.47
CA THR A 31 -12.70 -26.27 -8.37
C THR A 31 -12.26 -26.90 -7.05
N ILE A 32 -11.56 -26.16 -6.21
CA ILE A 32 -10.90 -26.68 -5.01
C ILE A 32 -11.68 -26.30 -3.75
N LEU A 33 -12.15 -27.32 -3.04
CA LEU A 33 -12.58 -27.22 -1.65
C LEU A 33 -11.39 -27.59 -0.77
N LEU A 34 -11.14 -26.84 0.30
CA LEU A 34 -10.01 -27.09 1.20
C LEU A 34 -10.47 -27.18 2.65
N THR A 35 -10.04 -28.22 3.34
CA THR A 35 -9.97 -28.29 4.79
C THR A 35 -8.51 -28.56 5.16
N PHE A 36 -7.98 -27.86 6.16
CA PHE A 36 -6.64 -28.15 6.64
C PHE A 36 -6.54 -28.08 8.16
N GLY A 37 -5.53 -28.77 8.72
CA GLY A 37 -5.23 -28.79 10.14
C GLY A 37 -5.05 -30.21 10.68
N LEU A 38 -5.06 -30.36 12.00
CA LEU A 38 -4.96 -31.66 12.65
C LEU A 38 -6.30 -32.41 12.58
N LEU A 39 -6.26 -33.66 12.09
CA LEU A 39 -7.44 -34.51 11.98
C LEU A 39 -7.80 -35.14 13.33
N SER A 40 -9.09 -35.14 13.64
CA SER A 40 -9.72 -35.79 14.79
C SER A 40 -11.23 -35.91 14.52
N ARG A 41 -11.94 -36.83 15.20
CA ARG A 41 -13.41 -37.01 15.05
C ARG A 41 -14.21 -35.72 15.26
N GLY A 42 -13.76 -34.87 16.19
CA GLY A 42 -14.37 -33.54 16.42
C GLY A 42 -14.32 -32.58 15.23
N LYS A 43 -13.62 -32.93 14.14
CA LYS A 43 -13.61 -32.17 12.88
C LYS A 43 -14.74 -32.55 11.94
N GLY A 44 -15.57 -33.56 12.19
CA GLY A 44 -16.80 -33.82 11.43
C GLY A 44 -16.65 -33.82 9.89
N ILE A 45 -15.54 -34.34 9.35
CA ILE A 45 -15.24 -34.29 7.91
C ILE A 45 -16.21 -35.20 7.14
N GLU A 46 -16.68 -36.26 7.78
CA GLU A 46 -17.67 -37.21 7.25
C GLU A 46 -18.93 -36.53 6.73
N TYR A 47 -19.40 -35.48 7.39
CA TYR A 47 -20.62 -34.77 6.97
C TYR A 47 -20.42 -33.97 5.69
N VAL A 48 -19.20 -33.46 5.44
CA VAL A 48 -18.85 -32.87 4.15
C VAL A 48 -18.78 -33.95 3.08
N LEU A 49 -18.16 -35.10 3.37
CA LEU A 49 -18.09 -36.21 2.40
C LEU A 49 -19.48 -36.67 1.98
N GLU A 50 -20.40 -36.82 2.93
CA GLU A 50 -21.80 -37.18 2.70
C GLU A 50 -22.55 -36.13 1.90
N SER A 51 -22.14 -34.87 1.93
CA SER A 51 -22.74 -33.80 1.14
C SER A 51 -22.28 -33.77 -0.32
N LEU A 52 -21.12 -34.37 -0.64
CA LEU A 52 -20.50 -34.23 -1.96
C LEU A 52 -21.22 -34.93 -3.14
N PRO A 53 -21.93 -36.08 -3.01
CA PRO A 53 -22.51 -36.76 -4.16
C PRO A 53 -23.39 -35.89 -5.09
N PRO A 54 -24.38 -35.11 -4.59
CA PRO A 54 -25.12 -34.18 -5.44
C PRO A 54 -24.25 -33.01 -5.97
N VAL A 55 -23.23 -32.59 -5.21
CA VAL A 55 -22.36 -31.47 -5.55
C VAL A 55 -21.42 -31.84 -6.72
N VAL A 56 -20.80 -33.02 -6.70
CA VAL A 56 -19.92 -33.48 -7.78
C VAL A 56 -20.70 -33.78 -9.06
N LYS A 57 -21.98 -34.17 -8.95
CA LYS A 57 -22.88 -34.31 -10.11
C LYS A 57 -23.11 -32.95 -10.80
N ALA A 58 -23.29 -31.89 -10.02
CA ALA A 58 -23.45 -30.52 -10.56
C ALA A 58 -22.12 -29.89 -10.98
N CYS A 59 -21.01 -30.26 -10.35
CA CYS A 59 -19.66 -29.73 -10.60
C CYS A 59 -18.64 -30.87 -10.75
N PRO A 60 -18.56 -31.53 -11.93
CA PRO A 60 -17.69 -32.70 -12.12
C PRO A 60 -16.19 -32.41 -12.04
N ASN A 61 -15.78 -31.14 -12.08
CA ASN A 61 -14.38 -30.73 -11.92
C ASN A 61 -14.01 -30.39 -10.46
N LEU A 62 -14.91 -30.65 -9.49
CA LEU A 62 -14.66 -30.45 -8.07
C LEU A 62 -13.60 -31.41 -7.54
N MET A 63 -12.72 -30.89 -6.67
CA MET A 63 -11.77 -31.65 -5.87
C MET A 63 -11.80 -31.11 -4.44
N TYR A 64 -12.08 -31.98 -3.47
CA TYR A 64 -11.99 -31.70 -2.05
C TYR A 64 -10.66 -32.19 -1.49
N ILE A 65 -9.89 -31.25 -0.97
CA ILE A 65 -8.56 -31.49 -0.41
C ILE A 65 -8.66 -31.45 1.11
N VAL A 66 -8.25 -32.55 1.75
CA VAL A 66 -8.05 -32.63 3.20
C VAL A 66 -6.56 -32.65 3.47
N LEU A 67 -6.04 -31.51 3.93
CA LEU A 67 -4.61 -31.27 4.15
C LEU A 67 -4.24 -31.33 5.63
N GLY A 68 -3.50 -32.35 6.02
CA GLY A 68 -2.92 -32.44 7.36
C GLY A 68 -2.82 -33.86 7.91
N VAL A 69 -2.12 -33.93 9.04
CA VAL A 69 -1.86 -35.16 9.79
C VAL A 69 -2.88 -35.36 10.90
N THR A 70 -2.97 -36.58 11.41
CA THR A 70 -3.81 -36.89 12.56
C THR A 70 -3.22 -36.22 13.81
N HIS A 71 -4.09 -35.68 14.68
CA HIS A 71 -3.63 -34.99 15.89
C HIS A 71 -2.73 -35.92 16.71
N PRO A 72 -1.55 -35.49 17.21
CA PRO A 72 -0.59 -36.39 17.88
C PRO A 72 -1.21 -37.22 19.02
N ASN A 73 -2.04 -36.61 19.86
CA ASN A 73 -2.74 -37.33 20.93
C ASN A 73 -3.75 -38.36 20.40
N VAL A 74 -4.50 -38.03 19.35
CA VAL A 74 -5.46 -38.96 18.72
C VAL A 74 -4.72 -40.12 18.05
N LEU A 75 -3.59 -39.83 17.38
CA LEU A 75 -2.75 -40.85 16.76
C LEU A 75 -2.20 -41.83 17.80
N LYS A 76 -1.85 -41.34 19.00
CA LYS A 76 -1.37 -42.17 20.11
C LYS A 76 -2.47 -43.07 20.68
N GLU A 77 -3.71 -42.58 20.77
CA GLU A 77 -4.83 -43.28 21.41
C GLU A 77 -5.60 -44.22 20.47
N GLU A 78 -5.90 -43.75 19.25
CA GLU A 78 -6.78 -44.45 18.29
C GLU A 78 -6.10 -44.78 16.96
N GLY A 79 -4.80 -44.46 16.81
CA GLY A 79 -4.09 -44.59 15.53
C GLY A 79 -4.69 -43.73 14.42
N GLU A 80 -4.62 -44.22 13.18
CA GLU A 80 -5.22 -43.57 12.00
C GLU A 80 -6.69 -43.97 11.78
N SER A 81 -7.37 -44.54 12.79
CA SER A 81 -8.72 -45.11 12.65
C SER A 81 -9.74 -44.13 12.05
N TYR A 82 -9.73 -42.88 12.50
CA TYR A 82 -10.62 -41.84 11.95
C TYR A 82 -10.31 -41.54 10.48
N ARG A 83 -9.04 -41.31 10.11
CA ARG A 83 -8.67 -41.07 8.70
C ARG A 83 -9.05 -42.26 7.82
N ASN A 84 -8.77 -43.48 8.27
CA ASN A 84 -9.12 -44.70 7.55
C ASN A 84 -10.63 -44.82 7.34
N SER A 85 -11.44 -44.46 8.35
CA SER A 85 -12.90 -44.41 8.21
C SER A 85 -13.38 -43.38 7.17
N LEU A 86 -12.71 -42.22 7.07
CA LEU A 86 -13.00 -41.22 6.04
C LEU A 86 -12.63 -41.73 4.63
N ILE A 87 -11.48 -42.40 4.50
CA ILE A 87 -11.04 -43.00 3.22
C ILE A 87 -12.03 -44.10 2.79
N GLN A 88 -12.50 -44.92 3.72
CA GLN A 88 -13.51 -45.94 3.44
C GLN A 88 -14.82 -45.28 2.96
N LYS A 89 -15.29 -44.25 3.67
CA LYS A 89 -16.50 -43.50 3.30
C LYS A 89 -16.39 -42.87 1.90
N VAL A 90 -15.21 -42.37 1.51
CA VAL A 90 -14.97 -41.90 0.14
C VAL A 90 -15.19 -43.00 -0.90
N ARG A 91 -14.76 -44.24 -0.62
CA ARG A 91 -14.97 -45.39 -1.53
C ARG A 91 -16.44 -45.77 -1.60
N GLU A 92 -17.12 -45.84 -0.46
CA GLU A 92 -18.56 -46.16 -0.36
C GLU A 92 -19.41 -45.15 -1.14
N LEU A 93 -19.09 -43.87 -1.04
CA LEU A 93 -19.78 -42.79 -1.74
C LEU A 93 -19.32 -42.61 -3.20
N LYS A 94 -18.37 -43.43 -3.67
CA LYS A 94 -17.77 -43.36 -5.03
C LYS A 94 -17.15 -42.00 -5.36
N LEU A 95 -16.47 -41.40 -4.38
CA LEU A 95 -15.87 -40.06 -4.47
C LEU A 95 -14.35 -40.06 -4.70
N SER A 96 -13.73 -41.20 -5.00
CA SER A 96 -12.27 -41.35 -5.08
C SER A 96 -11.58 -40.40 -6.09
N SER A 97 -12.29 -39.96 -7.13
CA SER A 97 -11.80 -38.97 -8.12
C SER A 97 -11.99 -37.51 -7.71
N HIS A 98 -12.67 -37.28 -6.59
CA HIS A 98 -13.10 -35.95 -6.12
C HIS A 98 -12.61 -35.62 -4.71
N VAL A 99 -11.93 -36.54 -4.01
CA VAL A 99 -11.41 -36.32 -2.67
C VAL A 99 -9.95 -36.75 -2.60
N SER A 100 -9.09 -35.88 -2.09
CA SER A 100 -7.66 -36.15 -1.93
C SER A 100 -7.20 -35.82 -0.50
N PHE A 101 -6.56 -36.80 0.14
CA PHE A 101 -5.96 -36.64 1.46
C PHE A 101 -4.45 -36.41 1.32
N TYR A 102 -3.99 -35.24 1.77
CA TYR A 102 -2.58 -34.92 1.89
C TYR A 102 -2.16 -35.13 3.35
N ASN A 103 -1.66 -36.33 3.66
CA ASN A 103 -1.24 -36.69 5.02
C ASN A 103 0.17 -36.15 5.34
N GLU A 104 0.30 -34.83 5.36
CA GLU A 104 1.59 -34.17 5.57
C GLU A 104 1.45 -32.98 6.51
N TYR A 105 2.44 -32.79 7.38
CA TYR A 105 2.62 -31.53 8.09
C TYR A 105 3.39 -30.58 7.18
N VAL A 106 2.71 -29.59 6.61
CA VAL A 106 3.28 -28.72 5.59
C VAL A 106 3.93 -27.46 6.16
N THR A 107 4.93 -26.94 5.46
CA THR A 107 5.51 -25.62 5.74
C THR A 107 4.47 -24.52 5.53
N LEU A 108 4.70 -23.35 6.15
CA LEU A 108 3.83 -22.19 5.96
C LEU A 108 3.66 -21.82 4.48
N ASP A 109 4.74 -21.79 3.71
CA ASP A 109 4.67 -21.44 2.28
C ASP A 109 3.80 -22.43 1.49
N LYS A 110 3.92 -23.73 1.77
CA LYS A 110 3.10 -24.76 1.13
C LYS A 110 1.64 -24.64 1.56
N LEU A 111 1.37 -24.37 2.85
CA LEU A 111 0.03 -24.10 3.34
C LEU A 111 -0.62 -22.89 2.64
N LEU A 112 0.12 -21.78 2.52
CA LEU A 112 -0.36 -20.57 1.85
C LEU A 112 -0.61 -20.82 0.36
N GLN A 113 0.14 -21.70 -0.30
CA GLN A 113 -0.17 -22.11 -1.68
C GLN A 113 -1.51 -22.85 -1.77
N PHE A 114 -1.78 -23.81 -0.88
CA PHE A 114 -3.08 -24.50 -0.83
C PHE A 114 -4.23 -23.53 -0.55
N LEU A 115 -4.07 -22.65 0.45
CA LEU A 115 -5.07 -21.64 0.78
C LEU A 115 -5.37 -20.73 -0.41
N ARG A 116 -4.35 -20.29 -1.15
CA ARG A 116 -4.53 -19.44 -2.34
C ARG A 116 -5.09 -20.19 -3.54
N ALA A 117 -4.88 -21.50 -3.63
CA ALA A 117 -5.46 -22.35 -4.66
C ALA A 117 -6.93 -22.70 -4.39
N ALA A 118 -7.37 -22.67 -3.13
CA ALA A 118 -8.74 -22.96 -2.75
C ALA A 118 -9.73 -21.94 -3.33
N ASP A 119 -10.89 -22.43 -3.76
CA ASP A 119 -12.04 -21.59 -4.13
C ASP A 119 -13.01 -21.42 -2.98
N ILE A 120 -13.14 -22.44 -2.12
CA ILE A 120 -13.93 -22.41 -0.89
C ILE A 120 -13.15 -23.14 0.20
N TYR A 121 -13.05 -22.54 1.38
CA TYR A 121 -12.54 -23.21 2.56
C TYR A 121 -13.69 -23.75 3.41
N ILE A 122 -13.55 -24.97 3.92
CA ILE A 122 -14.56 -25.62 4.75
C ILE A 122 -14.03 -25.78 6.17
N SER A 123 -14.80 -25.28 7.13
CA SER A 123 -14.55 -25.38 8.56
C SER A 123 -15.65 -26.23 9.18
N THR A 124 -15.27 -27.31 9.85
CA THR A 124 -16.19 -28.42 10.15
C THR A 124 -16.19 -28.79 11.64
N SER A 125 -15.74 -27.89 12.51
CA SER A 125 -15.67 -28.18 13.95
C SER A 125 -17.04 -28.57 14.50
N LEU A 126 -17.09 -29.64 15.29
CA LEU A 126 -18.30 -30.10 15.97
C LEU A 126 -18.41 -29.55 17.40
N ASP A 127 -17.37 -28.88 17.90
CA ASP A 127 -17.38 -28.25 19.22
C ASP A 127 -17.97 -26.84 19.13
N PRO A 128 -19.19 -26.59 19.64
CA PRO A 128 -19.81 -25.27 19.60
C PRO A 128 -19.02 -24.24 20.43
N ASN A 129 -18.24 -24.69 21.42
CA ASN A 129 -17.48 -23.84 22.33
C ASN A 129 -16.07 -23.54 21.85
N GLN A 130 -15.68 -23.97 20.64
CA GLN A 130 -14.35 -23.70 20.11
C GLN A 130 -14.12 -22.18 20.01
N ALA A 131 -13.34 -21.65 20.96
CA ALA A 131 -13.12 -20.21 21.08
C ALA A 131 -12.19 -19.63 20.00
N VAL A 132 -11.31 -20.45 19.42
CA VAL A 132 -10.32 -20.02 18.42
C VAL A 132 -10.06 -21.11 17.38
N SER A 133 -9.98 -20.71 16.12
CA SER A 133 -9.62 -21.52 14.97
C SER A 133 -8.66 -20.74 14.07
N GLY A 134 -7.36 -20.99 14.23
CA GLY A 134 -6.34 -20.39 13.36
C GLY A 134 -6.55 -20.75 11.88
N THR A 135 -7.11 -21.92 11.60
CA THR A 135 -7.35 -22.38 10.23
C THR A 135 -8.45 -21.57 9.53
N LEU A 136 -9.53 -21.24 10.26
CA LEU A 136 -10.59 -20.35 9.79
C LEU A 136 -10.04 -18.94 9.55
N SER A 137 -9.29 -18.39 10.52
CA SER A 137 -8.70 -17.06 10.39
C SER A 137 -7.75 -16.97 9.20
N TYR A 138 -6.93 -18.00 8.93
CA TYR A 138 -6.01 -18.01 7.79
C TYR A 138 -6.74 -18.11 6.45
N ALA A 139 -7.85 -18.85 6.38
CA ALA A 139 -8.66 -18.94 5.17
C ALA A 139 -9.32 -17.60 4.82
N LEU A 140 -9.99 -16.97 5.79
CA LEU A 140 -10.57 -15.62 5.64
C LEU A 140 -9.47 -14.60 5.29
N GLY A 141 -8.34 -14.67 6.00
CA GLY A 141 -7.14 -13.87 5.75
C GLY A 141 -6.52 -14.06 4.38
N SER A 142 -6.75 -15.20 3.74
CA SER A 142 -6.31 -15.48 2.37
C SER A 142 -7.34 -15.04 1.31
N GLY A 143 -8.42 -14.39 1.74
CA GLY A 143 -9.53 -13.99 0.88
C GLY A 143 -10.29 -15.17 0.31
N ARG A 144 -10.42 -16.26 1.08
CA ARG A 144 -11.23 -17.41 0.67
C ARG A 144 -12.61 -17.29 1.30
N PRO A 145 -13.70 -17.45 0.52
CA PRO A 145 -15.01 -17.62 1.09
C PRO A 145 -15.04 -18.90 1.92
N VAL A 146 -15.72 -18.84 3.06
CA VAL A 146 -15.75 -19.93 4.03
C VAL A 146 -17.16 -20.51 4.16
N ILE A 147 -17.24 -21.82 4.33
CA ILE A 147 -18.43 -22.52 4.83
C ILE A 147 -18.05 -23.10 6.19
N SER A 148 -18.74 -22.71 7.26
CA SER A 148 -18.39 -23.14 8.62
C SER A 148 -19.60 -23.58 9.43
N THR A 149 -19.42 -24.54 10.33
CA THR A 149 -20.35 -24.71 11.46
C THR A 149 -20.32 -23.46 12.37
N PRO A 150 -21.42 -23.14 13.10
CA PRO A 150 -21.53 -21.95 13.93
C PRO A 150 -20.96 -22.16 15.33
N PHE A 151 -19.67 -22.53 15.43
CA PHE A 151 -18.96 -22.48 16.72
C PHE A 151 -18.62 -21.03 17.11
N ALA A 152 -18.32 -20.79 18.38
CA ALA A 152 -18.17 -19.45 18.96
C ALA A 152 -17.41 -18.44 18.07
N GLN A 153 -16.15 -18.74 17.70
CA GLN A 153 -15.38 -17.82 16.85
C GLN A 153 -15.99 -17.63 15.45
N ALA A 154 -16.54 -18.69 14.86
CA ALA A 154 -17.14 -18.64 13.52
C ALA A 154 -18.31 -17.66 13.48
N THR A 155 -19.16 -17.67 14.52
CA THR A 155 -20.29 -16.74 14.64
C THR A 155 -19.86 -15.28 14.84
N GLU A 156 -18.67 -15.04 15.39
CA GLU A 156 -18.14 -13.68 15.58
C GLU A 156 -17.54 -13.10 14.29
N ILE A 157 -16.86 -13.93 13.49
CA ILE A 157 -16.04 -13.44 12.37
C ILE A 157 -16.70 -13.60 11.00
N ILE A 158 -17.57 -14.59 10.82
CA ILE A 158 -18.23 -14.87 9.54
C ILE A 158 -19.51 -14.03 9.45
N THR A 159 -19.66 -13.30 8.34
CA THR A 159 -20.90 -12.59 8.00
C THR A 159 -21.43 -13.09 6.66
N PRO A 160 -22.70 -12.82 6.30
CA PRO A 160 -23.24 -13.19 5.00
C PRO A 160 -22.45 -12.66 3.79
N GLN A 161 -21.62 -11.64 4.03
CA GLN A 161 -20.74 -11.02 3.02
C GLN A 161 -19.35 -11.65 2.96
N SER A 162 -18.93 -12.51 3.91
CA SER A 162 -17.61 -13.16 3.92
C SER A 162 -17.66 -14.70 3.89
N GLY A 163 -18.80 -15.30 4.22
CA GLY A 163 -18.98 -16.74 4.21
C GLY A 163 -20.40 -17.17 4.56
N LEU A 164 -20.59 -18.47 4.74
CA LEU A 164 -21.87 -19.09 5.08
C LEU A 164 -21.71 -19.96 6.33
N LEU A 165 -22.73 -19.96 7.18
CA LEU A 165 -22.84 -20.86 8.32
C LEU A 165 -23.77 -22.02 7.99
N VAL A 166 -23.40 -23.24 8.42
CA VAL A 166 -24.12 -24.50 8.18
C VAL A 166 -24.34 -25.26 9.48
N ASN A 167 -25.36 -26.10 9.55
CA ASN A 167 -25.69 -26.78 10.80
C ASN A 167 -24.63 -27.84 11.17
N PHE A 168 -24.50 -28.12 12.46
CA PHE A 168 -23.67 -29.23 12.93
C PHE A 168 -24.26 -30.57 12.48
N LYS A 169 -23.40 -31.48 12.01
CA LYS A 169 -23.79 -32.86 11.64
C LYS A 169 -24.88 -32.94 10.56
N ASP A 170 -24.91 -31.98 9.64
CA ASP A 170 -25.96 -31.84 8.62
C ASP A 170 -25.36 -31.77 7.21
N PRO A 171 -25.20 -32.93 6.52
CA PRO A 171 -24.71 -32.99 5.15
C PRO A 171 -25.56 -32.18 4.15
N ALA A 172 -26.87 -32.04 4.38
CA ALA A 172 -27.74 -31.32 3.45
C ALA A 172 -27.42 -29.82 3.44
N SER A 173 -27.19 -29.22 4.61
CA SER A 173 -26.81 -27.80 4.72
C SER A 173 -25.47 -27.48 4.04
N TYR A 174 -24.50 -28.41 4.09
CA TYR A 174 -23.25 -28.30 3.32
C TYR A 174 -23.51 -28.37 1.82
N ALA A 175 -24.31 -29.33 1.35
CA ALA A 175 -24.60 -29.51 -0.07
C ALA A 175 -25.28 -28.26 -0.66
N GLU A 176 -26.29 -27.72 0.03
CA GLU A 176 -27.00 -26.52 -0.40
C GLU A 176 -26.05 -25.31 -0.50
N SER A 177 -25.26 -25.07 0.54
CA SER A 177 -24.31 -23.95 0.59
C SER A 177 -23.24 -24.07 -0.49
N LEU A 178 -22.70 -25.28 -0.71
CA LEU A 178 -21.74 -25.54 -1.78
C LEU A 178 -22.35 -25.29 -3.16
N LEU A 179 -23.53 -25.85 -3.46
CA LEU A 179 -24.22 -25.62 -4.74
C LEU A 179 -24.50 -24.13 -4.97
N ASN A 180 -24.87 -23.39 -3.92
CA ASN A 180 -25.13 -21.95 -3.99
C ASN A 180 -23.88 -21.13 -4.34
N LEU A 181 -22.72 -21.47 -3.77
CA LEU A 181 -21.46 -20.78 -4.09
C LEU A 181 -20.79 -21.28 -5.38
N LEU A 182 -21.05 -22.53 -5.78
CA LEU A 182 -20.46 -23.11 -6.98
C LEU A 182 -21.15 -22.62 -8.27
N LYS A 183 -22.46 -22.35 -8.23
CA LYS A 183 -23.23 -21.82 -9.37
C LYS A 183 -22.91 -20.37 -9.73
N ASP A 184 -22.36 -19.60 -8.79
CA ASP A 184 -22.11 -18.15 -8.96
C ASP A 184 -20.64 -17.80 -8.64
N PRO A 185 -19.75 -17.86 -9.65
CA PRO A 185 -18.34 -17.52 -9.48
C PRO A 185 -18.09 -16.07 -9.05
N LEU A 186 -18.92 -15.12 -9.50
CA LEU A 186 -18.77 -13.70 -9.19
C LEU A 186 -19.08 -13.44 -7.71
N ARG A 187 -20.18 -14.01 -7.21
CA ARG A 187 -20.51 -13.95 -5.78
C ARG A 187 -19.41 -14.60 -4.94
N ARG A 188 -18.89 -15.75 -5.35
CA ARG A 188 -17.80 -16.44 -4.64
C ARG A 188 -16.54 -15.56 -4.56
N GLU A 189 -16.17 -14.90 -5.65
CA GLU A 189 -15.06 -13.95 -5.66
C GLU A 189 -15.32 -12.75 -4.74
N GLN A 190 -16.53 -12.18 -4.78
CA GLN A 190 -16.89 -11.04 -3.93
C GLN A 190 -16.83 -11.39 -2.44
N LEU A 191 -17.33 -12.56 -2.04
CA LEU A 191 -17.22 -13.05 -0.67
C LEU A 191 -15.75 -13.18 -0.24
N GLY A 192 -14.89 -13.70 -1.13
CA GLY A 192 -13.45 -13.79 -0.91
C GLY A 192 -12.78 -12.43 -0.72
N LYS A 193 -13.11 -11.45 -1.57
CA LYS A 193 -12.65 -10.07 -1.42
C LYS A 193 -13.08 -9.50 -0.07
N ASN A 194 -14.36 -9.59 0.27
CA ASN A 194 -14.90 -9.09 1.53
C ASN A 194 -14.23 -9.75 2.76
N ALA A 195 -14.01 -11.07 2.72
CA ALA A 195 -13.26 -11.78 3.76
C ALA A 195 -11.83 -11.24 3.90
N TYR A 196 -11.16 -10.97 2.77
CA TYR A 196 -9.83 -10.35 2.76
C TYR A 196 -9.84 -8.95 3.38
N PHE A 197 -10.79 -8.09 2.98
CA PHE A 197 -10.95 -6.73 3.51
C PHE A 197 -11.14 -6.73 5.03
N ARG A 198 -12.12 -7.51 5.51
CA ARG A 198 -12.51 -7.56 6.93
C ARG A 198 -11.41 -8.08 7.86
N THR A 199 -10.45 -8.82 7.32
CA THR A 199 -9.39 -9.45 8.12
C THR A 199 -8.05 -8.71 8.07
N ARG A 200 -7.93 -7.56 7.38
CA ARG A 200 -6.64 -6.83 7.33
C ARG A 200 -6.16 -6.32 8.68
N ASN A 201 -7.07 -5.91 9.56
CA ASN A 201 -6.75 -5.54 10.93
C ASN A 201 -6.26 -6.74 11.79
N MET A 202 -6.43 -7.97 11.30
CA MET A 202 -5.95 -9.19 11.96
C MET A 202 -4.53 -9.58 11.54
N THR A 203 -3.88 -8.87 10.60
CA THR A 203 -2.50 -9.20 10.22
C THR A 203 -1.58 -9.15 11.45
N TRP A 204 -0.56 -10.01 11.47
CA TRP A 204 0.38 -10.05 12.60
C TRP A 204 1.02 -8.69 12.91
N ASP A 205 1.23 -7.82 11.91
CA ASP A 205 1.72 -6.47 12.14
C ASP A 205 0.74 -5.64 12.98
N ASN A 206 -0.56 -5.67 12.66
CA ASN A 206 -1.61 -4.98 13.42
C ASN A 206 -1.85 -5.61 14.80
N VAL A 207 -1.84 -6.95 14.88
CA VAL A 207 -1.96 -7.67 16.16
C VAL A 207 -0.80 -7.34 17.08
N ALA A 208 0.43 -7.29 16.55
CA ALA A 208 1.61 -6.87 17.31
C ALA A 208 1.51 -5.43 17.80
N LEU A 209 0.96 -4.50 17.00
CA LEU A 209 0.68 -3.13 17.43
C LEU A 209 -0.30 -3.08 18.61
N GLU A 210 -1.38 -3.86 18.57
CA GLU A 210 -2.34 -3.89 19.68
C GLU A 210 -1.75 -4.52 20.96
N TYR A 211 -0.90 -5.55 20.84
CA TYR A 211 -0.14 -6.08 21.98
C TYR A 211 0.84 -5.04 22.54
N SER A 212 1.64 -4.41 21.69
CA SER A 212 2.60 -3.36 22.07
C SER A 212 1.90 -2.23 22.82
N LYS A 213 0.76 -1.77 22.33
CA LYS A 213 -0.08 -0.75 22.96
C LYS A 213 -0.67 -1.20 24.29
N LEU A 214 -1.12 -2.44 24.39
CA LEU A 214 -1.63 -2.98 25.65
C LEU A 214 -0.52 -3.03 26.71
N PHE A 215 0.64 -3.57 26.35
CA PHE A 215 1.77 -3.72 27.26
C PHE A 215 2.39 -2.38 27.66
N SER A 216 2.42 -1.41 26.74
CA SER A 216 2.90 -0.04 27.02
C SER A 216 2.10 0.68 28.12
N LYS A 217 0.85 0.26 28.40
CA LYS A 217 0.06 0.80 29.52
C LYS A 217 0.58 0.35 30.89
N TYR A 218 1.34 -0.73 30.94
CA TYR A 218 1.80 -1.38 32.17
C TYR A 218 3.33 -1.39 32.32
N SER A 219 4.08 -0.98 31.30
CA SER A 219 5.54 -0.90 31.34
C SER A 219 6.04 0.31 30.54
N SER A 220 6.79 1.19 31.20
CA SER A 220 7.48 2.33 30.57
C SER A 220 8.52 1.88 29.55
N ASP A 221 9.24 0.80 29.83
CA ASP A 221 10.30 0.29 28.97
C ASP A 221 9.72 -0.22 27.66
N ILE A 222 8.58 -0.94 27.72
CA ILE A 222 7.86 -1.36 26.52
C ILE A 222 7.31 -0.16 25.76
N ALA A 223 6.83 0.88 26.47
CA ALA A 223 6.37 2.11 25.82
C ALA A 223 7.50 2.83 25.09
N GLU A 224 8.73 2.82 25.62
CA GLU A 224 9.91 3.38 24.98
C GLU A 224 10.33 2.57 23.74
N VAL A 225 10.42 1.25 23.86
CA VAL A 225 10.73 0.37 22.72
C VAL A 225 9.68 0.51 21.60
N SER A 226 8.41 0.64 21.96
CA SER A 226 7.31 0.77 21.00
C SER A 226 7.34 2.08 20.20
N LYS A 227 7.94 3.14 20.74
CA LYS A 227 8.19 4.40 20.00
C LYS A 227 9.24 4.21 18.90
N ASN A 228 10.18 3.30 19.10
CA ASN A 228 11.29 3.04 18.19
C ASN A 228 10.98 1.87 17.24
N LYS A 229 10.02 2.09 16.33
CA LYS A 229 9.60 1.07 15.36
C LYS A 229 10.72 0.70 14.40
N LYS A 230 10.85 -0.60 14.13
CA LYS A 230 11.76 -1.09 13.08
C LYS A 230 11.28 -0.63 11.72
N ILE A 231 12.06 0.25 11.10
CA ILE A 231 11.78 0.77 9.76
C ILE A 231 11.96 -0.36 8.72
N PRO A 232 10.94 -0.67 7.90
CA PRO A 232 11.04 -1.72 6.89
C PRO A 232 12.13 -1.45 5.85
N ARG A 233 12.66 -2.49 5.20
CA ARG A 233 13.56 -2.30 4.03
C ARG A 233 12.74 -1.85 2.83
N ILE A 234 13.35 -1.09 1.93
CA ILE A 234 12.71 -0.70 0.66
C ILE A 234 12.44 -1.96 -0.18
N ASN A 235 11.20 -2.11 -0.60
CA ASN A 235 10.71 -3.18 -1.46
C ASN A 235 10.05 -2.55 -2.69
N LEU A 236 10.61 -2.80 -3.88
CA LEU A 236 10.13 -2.23 -5.14
C LEU A 236 9.16 -3.13 -5.90
N ASN A 237 8.80 -4.29 -5.35
CA ASN A 237 8.01 -5.29 -6.08
C ASN A 237 6.67 -4.73 -6.57
N HIS A 238 6.02 -3.88 -5.77
CA HIS A 238 4.74 -3.28 -6.16
C HIS A 238 4.91 -2.14 -7.17
N LEU A 239 5.93 -1.29 -7.02
CA LEU A 239 6.30 -0.30 -8.05
C LEU A 239 6.51 -0.99 -9.41
N PHE A 240 7.25 -2.11 -9.43
CA PHE A 240 7.51 -2.88 -10.65
C PHE A 240 6.26 -3.58 -11.18
N ARG A 241 5.30 -3.91 -10.31
CA ARG A 241 4.02 -4.53 -10.69
C ARG A 241 3.06 -3.53 -11.33
N LEU A 242 3.02 -2.29 -10.82
CA LEU A 242 2.20 -1.20 -11.36
C LEU A 242 2.77 -0.62 -12.66
N THR A 243 4.02 -0.94 -13.01
CA THR A 243 4.68 -0.39 -14.21
C THR A 243 4.73 -1.43 -15.32
N ASP A 244 4.08 -1.12 -16.44
CA ASP A 244 4.18 -1.90 -17.67
C ASP A 244 5.34 -1.37 -18.55
N ASP A 245 5.32 -1.64 -19.85
CA ASP A 245 6.33 -1.16 -20.79
C ASP A 245 6.12 0.28 -21.27
N PHE A 246 5.06 0.96 -20.81
CA PHE A 246 4.69 2.32 -21.20
C PHE A 246 4.77 3.32 -20.05
N GLY A 247 4.27 2.97 -18.86
CA GLY A 247 4.27 3.86 -17.71
C GLY A 247 3.79 3.17 -16.43
N ILE A 248 3.69 3.94 -15.34
CA ILE A 248 3.02 3.45 -14.12
C ILE A 248 1.50 3.64 -14.22
N ILE A 249 0.76 2.57 -13.98
CA ILE A 249 -0.72 2.54 -13.97
C ILE A 249 -1.22 3.25 -12.70
N GLN A 250 -2.20 4.14 -12.85
CA GLN A 250 -2.68 5.03 -11.77
C GLN A 250 -3.19 4.27 -10.55
N PHE A 251 -4.17 3.37 -10.77
CA PHE A 251 -4.90 2.72 -9.69
C PHE A 251 -4.67 1.21 -9.64
N SER A 252 -5.16 0.63 -8.55
CA SER A 252 -5.17 -0.81 -8.36
C SER A 252 -6.47 -1.25 -7.72
N GLN A 253 -6.86 -2.49 -7.97
CA GLN A 253 -7.87 -3.18 -7.19
C GLN A 253 -7.14 -4.09 -6.21
N LEU A 254 -7.17 -3.71 -4.93
CA LEU A 254 -6.30 -4.27 -3.89
C LEU A 254 -4.81 -4.08 -4.23
N SER A 255 -4.14 -5.12 -4.72
CA SER A 255 -2.72 -5.07 -5.09
C SER A 255 -2.47 -5.43 -6.56
N LEU A 256 -3.53 -5.54 -7.35
CA LEU A 256 -3.47 -5.81 -8.77
C LEU A 256 -3.66 -4.51 -9.55
N PRO A 257 -2.78 -4.18 -10.52
CA PRO A 257 -2.94 -2.97 -11.32
C PRO A 257 -4.30 -2.92 -12.00
N ASP A 258 -4.97 -1.77 -11.95
CA ASP A 258 -6.20 -1.53 -12.68
C ASP A 258 -5.87 -0.86 -14.02
N ILE A 259 -5.62 -1.70 -15.05
CA ILE A 259 -5.22 -1.23 -16.38
C ILE A 259 -6.26 -0.25 -16.95
N SER A 260 -7.54 -0.39 -16.60
CA SER A 260 -8.61 0.49 -17.08
C SER A 260 -8.50 1.93 -16.58
N SER A 261 -7.72 2.17 -15.51
CA SER A 261 -7.44 3.52 -15.02
C SER A 261 -6.52 4.32 -15.92
N GLY A 262 -5.71 3.69 -16.78
CA GLY A 262 -4.73 4.37 -17.61
C GLY A 262 -3.53 4.91 -16.81
N TYR A 263 -3.00 6.05 -17.23
CA TYR A 263 -1.72 6.60 -16.73
C TYR A 263 -1.82 8.11 -16.51
N THR A 264 -1.06 8.62 -15.54
CA THR A 264 -0.86 10.07 -15.37
C THR A 264 0.61 10.45 -15.46
N VAL A 265 0.91 11.65 -15.98
CA VAL A 265 2.27 12.22 -15.85
C VAL A 265 2.60 12.44 -14.38
N ASP A 266 1.58 12.72 -13.56
CA ASP A 266 1.75 12.99 -12.15
C ASP A 266 2.29 11.77 -11.37
N ASP A 267 1.76 10.57 -11.62
CA ASP A 267 2.26 9.33 -11.03
C ASP A 267 3.61 8.91 -11.62
N ASN A 268 3.79 9.06 -12.94
CA ASN A 268 5.08 8.76 -13.60
C ASN A 268 6.20 9.67 -13.08
N ALA A 269 5.91 10.94 -12.81
CA ALA A 269 6.85 11.89 -12.22
C ALA A 269 7.25 11.47 -10.79
N ARG A 270 6.27 11.11 -9.93
CA ARG A 270 6.57 10.59 -8.57
C ARG A 270 7.42 9.33 -8.62
N ALA A 271 7.06 8.39 -9.50
CA ALA A 271 7.78 7.14 -9.68
C ALA A 271 9.23 7.37 -10.15
N LEU A 272 9.44 8.30 -11.09
CA LEU A 272 10.76 8.69 -11.56
C LEU A 272 11.63 9.28 -10.43
N ILE A 273 11.09 10.21 -9.64
CA ILE A 273 11.81 10.80 -8.50
C ILE A 273 12.25 9.72 -7.50
N ALA A 274 11.30 8.86 -7.09
CA ALA A 274 11.57 7.78 -6.15
C ALA A 274 12.63 6.80 -6.69
N ALA A 275 12.53 6.44 -7.97
CA ALA A 275 13.45 5.53 -8.64
C ALA A 275 14.86 6.12 -8.75
N CYS A 276 15.01 7.39 -9.17
CA CYS A 276 16.30 8.08 -9.24
C CYS A 276 16.97 8.18 -7.86
N TYR A 277 16.21 8.58 -6.82
CA TYR A 277 16.76 8.69 -5.47
C TYR A 277 17.19 7.35 -4.88
N TYR A 278 16.43 6.28 -5.13
CA TYR A 278 16.83 4.96 -4.67
C TYR A 278 18.02 4.39 -5.44
N TYR A 279 18.06 4.58 -6.77
CA TYR A 279 19.18 4.20 -7.62
C TYR A 279 20.49 4.87 -7.18
N ASP A 280 20.43 6.14 -6.80
CA ASP A 280 21.58 6.88 -6.26
C ASP A 280 22.06 6.33 -4.93
N GLY A 281 21.12 5.97 -4.04
CA GLY A 281 21.44 5.34 -2.77
C GLY A 281 22.14 3.99 -2.94
N LEU A 282 21.64 3.14 -3.85
CA LEU A 282 22.28 1.85 -4.16
C LEU A 282 23.71 2.05 -4.69
N SER A 283 23.91 3.03 -5.56
CA SER A 283 25.21 3.30 -6.18
C SER A 283 26.29 3.76 -5.20
N LYS A 284 25.90 4.29 -4.02
CA LYS A 284 26.82 4.70 -2.96
C LYS A 284 27.26 3.55 -2.05
N VAL A 285 26.52 2.44 -2.04
CA VAL A 285 26.73 1.31 -1.10
C VAL A 285 27.26 0.07 -1.82
N SER A 286 26.93 -0.11 -3.11
CA SER A 286 27.34 -1.29 -3.87
C SER A 286 28.84 -1.28 -4.19
N LYS A 287 29.53 -2.38 -3.85
CA LYS A 287 30.89 -2.65 -4.35
C LYS A 287 30.84 -2.98 -5.85
N PRO A 288 31.85 -2.63 -6.67
CA PRO A 288 31.82 -2.80 -8.14
C PRO A 288 31.73 -4.24 -8.66
N SER A 289 31.70 -5.24 -7.79
CA SER A 289 31.81 -6.65 -8.17
C SER A 289 30.43 -7.29 -8.34
N SER A 290 30.04 -7.52 -9.60
CA SER A 290 28.85 -8.22 -10.13
C SER A 290 27.67 -7.34 -10.60
N PRO A 291 26.97 -7.72 -11.69
CA PRO A 291 25.80 -6.98 -12.17
C PRO A 291 24.67 -7.04 -11.14
N ASP A 292 24.32 -5.87 -10.59
CA ASP A 292 23.21 -5.73 -9.68
C ASP A 292 21.88 -5.77 -10.46
N LYS A 293 21.26 -6.96 -10.50
CA LYS A 293 19.96 -7.20 -11.15
C LYS A 293 18.90 -6.17 -10.73
N ARG A 294 18.89 -5.76 -9.46
CA ARG A 294 17.92 -4.78 -8.96
C ARG A 294 18.20 -3.40 -9.54
N LYS A 295 19.47 -3.00 -9.63
CA LYS A 295 19.88 -1.74 -10.27
C LYS A 295 19.51 -1.72 -11.76
N SER A 296 19.72 -2.83 -12.48
CA SER A 296 19.32 -2.96 -13.88
C SER A 296 17.80 -2.88 -14.08
N GLU A 297 17.00 -3.57 -13.26
CA GLU A 297 15.54 -3.48 -13.35
C GLU A 297 15.03 -2.08 -13.01
N LEU A 298 15.64 -1.41 -12.02
CA LEU A 298 15.29 -0.04 -11.68
C LEU A 298 15.63 0.95 -12.80
N LEU A 299 16.77 0.76 -13.47
CA LEU A 299 17.18 1.59 -14.60
C LEU A 299 16.16 1.51 -15.75
N LYS A 300 15.68 0.30 -16.07
CA LYS A 300 14.61 0.11 -17.07
C LYS A 300 13.35 0.90 -16.71
N ARG A 301 12.97 0.92 -15.42
CA ARG A 301 11.80 1.68 -14.96
C ARG A 301 12.01 3.18 -15.05
N ILE A 302 13.21 3.68 -14.72
CA ILE A 302 13.59 5.08 -14.92
C ILE A 302 13.44 5.49 -16.39
N GLU A 303 13.91 4.66 -17.32
CA GLU A 303 13.76 4.90 -18.76
C GLU A 303 12.29 4.93 -19.19
N ILE A 304 11.47 3.99 -18.71
CA ILE A 304 10.02 3.96 -18.98
C ILE A 304 9.36 5.27 -18.53
N TYR A 305 9.56 5.70 -17.29
CA TYR A 305 8.92 6.93 -16.78
C TYR A 305 9.40 8.17 -17.53
N LEU A 306 10.69 8.25 -17.86
CA LEU A 306 11.25 9.35 -18.64
C LEU A 306 10.71 9.38 -20.08
N HIS A 307 10.50 8.20 -20.68
CA HIS A 307 9.89 8.09 -22.00
C HIS A 307 8.42 8.53 -21.98
N PHE A 308 7.66 8.12 -20.96
CA PHE A 308 6.29 8.58 -20.74
C PHE A 308 6.21 10.11 -20.65
N ILE A 309 7.07 10.72 -19.82
CA ILE A 309 7.13 12.19 -19.67
C ILE A 309 7.43 12.88 -21.01
N GLY A 310 8.35 12.32 -21.81
CA GLY A 310 8.63 12.83 -23.15
C GLY A 310 7.45 12.67 -24.12
N PHE A 311 6.67 11.59 -24.00
CA PHE A 311 5.50 11.31 -24.83
C PHE A 311 4.35 12.30 -24.57
N VAL A 312 4.11 12.67 -23.31
CA VAL A 312 3.02 13.58 -22.93
C VAL A 312 3.38 15.07 -23.03
N LEU A 313 4.59 15.41 -23.47
CA LEU A 313 5.00 16.80 -23.72
C LEU A 313 4.31 17.33 -24.98
N GLY A 314 3.38 18.27 -24.80
CA GLY A 314 2.65 18.95 -25.84
C GLY A 314 3.50 19.92 -26.68
N GLU A 315 2.93 20.36 -27.80
CA GLU A 315 3.53 21.37 -28.68
C GLU A 315 3.51 22.78 -28.09
N ASP A 316 2.64 23.03 -27.12
CA ASP A 316 2.58 24.23 -26.28
C ASP A 316 3.61 24.22 -25.13
N GLY A 317 4.43 23.16 -25.07
CA GLY A 317 5.41 22.94 -24.03
C GLY A 317 4.82 22.41 -22.72
N LEU A 318 3.50 22.31 -22.55
CA LEU A 318 2.90 21.76 -21.33
C LEU A 318 2.88 20.23 -21.36
N PHE A 319 2.86 19.61 -20.18
CA PHE A 319 2.66 18.17 -20.06
C PHE A 319 1.17 17.87 -19.91
N TYR A 320 0.64 17.06 -20.83
CA TYR A 320 -0.66 16.42 -20.62
C TYR A 320 -0.55 15.46 -19.43
N ASN A 321 -1.53 15.50 -18.53
CA ASN A 321 -1.58 14.61 -17.38
C ASN A 321 -2.15 13.24 -17.77
N TYR A 322 -3.36 13.18 -18.30
CA TYR A 322 -4.13 11.94 -18.42
C TYR A 322 -3.90 11.23 -19.76
N VAL A 323 -3.61 9.93 -19.69
CA VAL A 323 -3.46 9.03 -20.84
C VAL A 323 -4.33 7.79 -20.62
N LYS A 324 -5.14 7.45 -21.64
CA LYS A 324 -6.10 6.35 -21.61
C LYS A 324 -5.42 4.98 -21.60
N PRO A 325 -6.14 3.89 -21.25
CA PRO A 325 -5.60 2.52 -21.30
C PRO A 325 -5.08 2.09 -22.67
N ASP A 326 -5.64 2.64 -23.75
CA ASP A 326 -5.19 2.42 -25.13
C ASP A 326 -3.95 3.26 -25.52
N ARG A 327 -3.35 3.96 -24.55
CA ARG A 327 -2.14 4.80 -24.66
C ARG A 327 -2.35 6.07 -25.50
N THR A 328 -3.60 6.48 -25.70
CA THR A 328 -3.93 7.78 -26.32
C THR A 328 -4.06 8.88 -25.25
N ILE A 329 -3.65 10.10 -25.58
CA ILE A 329 -3.80 11.26 -24.69
C ILE A 329 -5.30 11.56 -24.51
N ASP A 330 -5.75 11.71 -23.27
CA ASP A 330 -7.13 12.07 -22.98
C ASP A 330 -7.36 13.58 -23.11
N LEU A 331 -7.54 14.07 -24.33
CA LEU A 331 -7.69 15.50 -24.59
C LEU A 331 -8.88 16.12 -23.85
N GLU A 332 -9.97 15.37 -23.68
CA GLU A 332 -11.17 15.88 -23.01
C GLU A 332 -10.90 16.13 -21.51
N LEU A 333 -10.29 15.14 -20.84
CA LEU A 333 -10.01 15.26 -19.42
C LEU A 333 -8.90 16.29 -19.15
N ASN A 334 -7.86 16.31 -19.98
CA ASN A 334 -6.77 17.27 -19.85
C ASN A 334 -7.18 18.72 -20.08
N GLN A 335 -8.27 18.98 -20.81
CA GLN A 335 -8.80 20.34 -20.99
C GLN A 335 -9.70 20.80 -19.83
N LYS A 336 -10.29 19.86 -19.08
CA LYS A 336 -11.22 20.17 -17.98
C LYS A 336 -10.52 20.35 -16.63
N GLU A 337 -9.41 19.65 -16.43
CA GLU A 337 -8.71 19.60 -15.15
C GLU A 337 -7.57 20.63 -15.06
N ASN A 338 -7.25 21.06 -13.83
CA ASN A 338 -6.05 21.86 -13.58
C ASN A 338 -4.81 20.94 -13.54
N LEU A 339 -3.88 21.15 -14.48
CA LEU A 339 -2.70 20.31 -14.65
C LEU A 339 -1.42 20.88 -14.01
N GLU A 340 -1.50 22.00 -13.30
CA GLU A 340 -0.31 22.71 -12.82
C GLU A 340 0.53 21.88 -11.84
N ASP A 341 -0.12 21.18 -10.91
CA ASP A 341 0.58 20.35 -9.93
C ASP A 341 1.34 19.20 -10.61
N ALA A 342 0.71 18.55 -11.58
CA ALA A 342 1.34 17.50 -12.38
C ALA A 342 2.53 18.04 -13.19
N ASN A 343 2.40 19.23 -13.76
CA ASN A 343 3.46 19.91 -14.50
C ASN A 343 4.63 20.31 -13.59
N GLY A 344 4.35 20.94 -12.44
CA GLY A 344 5.36 21.31 -11.44
C GLY A 344 6.12 20.10 -10.90
N ARG A 345 5.40 19.00 -10.64
CA ARG A 345 5.99 17.73 -10.20
C ARG A 345 6.82 17.05 -11.30
N THR A 346 6.41 17.17 -12.57
CA THR A 346 7.19 16.70 -13.73
C THR A 346 8.50 17.47 -13.90
N LEU A 347 8.48 18.80 -13.72
CA LEU A 347 9.69 19.63 -13.70
C LEU A 347 10.65 19.18 -12.58
N TRP A 348 10.13 18.90 -11.38
CA TRP A 348 10.92 18.32 -10.30
C TRP A 348 11.52 16.97 -10.68
N ALA A 349 10.77 16.09 -11.33
CA ALA A 349 11.23 14.77 -11.74
C ALA A 349 12.34 14.83 -12.79
N LEU A 350 12.21 15.67 -13.81
CA LEU A 350 13.24 15.92 -14.82
C LEU A 350 14.52 16.47 -14.17
N ALA A 351 14.37 17.46 -13.29
CA ALA A 351 15.48 18.04 -12.54
C ALA A 351 16.18 17.00 -11.65
N ALA A 352 15.43 16.18 -10.91
CA ALA A 352 15.97 15.11 -10.08
C ALA A 352 16.73 14.06 -10.91
N THR A 353 16.21 13.72 -12.08
CA THR A 353 16.85 12.79 -13.02
C THR A 353 18.18 13.34 -13.52
N ALA A 354 18.18 14.58 -14.02
CA ALA A 354 19.39 15.25 -14.51
C ALA A 354 20.45 15.46 -13.42
N ALA A 355 20.03 15.75 -12.18
CA ALA A 355 20.91 15.98 -11.03
C ALA A 355 21.47 14.69 -10.39
N THR A 356 21.01 13.50 -10.79
CA THR A 356 21.44 12.24 -10.18
C THR A 356 22.73 11.72 -10.82
N ASN A 357 23.87 12.03 -10.19
CA ASN A 357 25.22 11.73 -10.70
C ASN A 357 25.45 10.26 -11.10
N SER A 358 24.85 9.32 -10.39
CA SER A 358 25.04 7.89 -10.60
C SER A 358 24.33 7.34 -11.84
N LEU A 359 23.40 8.10 -12.45
CA LEU A 359 22.69 7.68 -13.65
C LEU A 359 23.57 7.79 -14.91
N PRO A 360 23.32 6.94 -15.93
CA PRO A 360 23.93 7.07 -17.24
C PRO A 360 23.76 8.47 -17.84
N GLU A 361 24.80 8.96 -18.52
CA GLU A 361 24.81 10.30 -19.12
C GLU A 361 23.67 10.51 -20.13
N SER A 362 23.38 9.48 -20.94
CA SER A 362 22.27 9.52 -21.91
C SER A 362 20.91 9.82 -21.28
N ILE A 363 20.62 9.26 -20.10
CA ILE A 363 19.36 9.48 -19.38
C ILE A 363 19.32 10.91 -18.82
N LYS A 364 20.43 11.38 -18.24
CA LYS A 364 20.53 12.74 -17.69
C LYS A 364 20.36 13.78 -18.80
N GLN A 365 21.03 13.61 -19.94
CA GLN A 365 20.94 14.51 -21.08
C GLN A 365 19.54 14.51 -21.71
N LYS A 366 18.86 13.36 -21.77
CA LYS A 366 17.46 13.28 -22.21
C LYS A 366 16.51 14.04 -21.27
N ALA A 367 16.69 13.93 -19.95
CA ALA A 367 15.91 14.71 -19.00
C ALA A 367 16.15 16.22 -19.16
N LEU A 368 17.41 16.63 -19.35
CA LEU A 368 17.78 18.02 -19.62
C LEU A 368 17.19 18.55 -20.92
N SER A 369 17.16 17.77 -21.99
CA SER A 369 16.59 18.21 -23.27
C SER A 369 15.07 18.45 -23.16
N ILE A 370 14.35 17.58 -22.45
CA ILE A 370 12.91 17.74 -22.21
C ILE A 370 12.67 18.99 -21.35
N LEU A 371 13.46 19.18 -20.29
CA LEU A 371 13.36 20.34 -19.41
C LEU A 371 13.61 21.65 -20.17
N LYS A 372 14.64 21.71 -21.02
CA LYS A 372 14.96 22.87 -21.85
C LYS A 372 13.81 23.22 -22.79
N LYS A 373 13.23 22.23 -23.46
CA LYS A 373 12.05 22.44 -24.32
C LYS A 373 10.86 23.02 -23.55
N ARG A 374 10.57 22.52 -22.33
CA ARG A 374 9.52 23.12 -21.47
C ARG A 374 9.82 24.56 -21.09
N MET A 375 11.10 24.90 -20.86
CA MET A 375 11.53 26.24 -20.45
C MET A 375 11.48 27.28 -21.57
N GLU A 376 11.42 26.87 -22.85
CA GLU A 376 11.18 27.78 -23.98
C GLU A 376 9.80 28.47 -23.90
N TYR A 377 8.86 27.90 -23.14
CA TYR A 377 7.51 28.40 -22.98
C TYR A 377 7.33 29.11 -21.63
N SER A 378 7.05 30.42 -21.68
CA SER A 378 6.98 31.31 -20.52
C SER A 378 5.64 31.26 -19.76
N GLN A 379 5.11 30.06 -19.49
CA GLN A 379 3.90 29.93 -18.68
C GLN A 379 4.25 29.81 -17.20
N ALA A 380 3.82 30.81 -16.41
CA ALA A 380 3.98 30.82 -14.97
C ALA A 380 3.08 29.76 -14.31
N LEU A 381 3.57 29.16 -13.24
CA LEU A 381 2.76 28.27 -12.38
C LEU A 381 2.05 29.12 -11.34
N GLU A 382 0.72 28.99 -11.24
CA GLU A 382 -0.11 29.74 -10.29
C GLU A 382 -0.33 29.01 -8.96
N SER A 383 -0.47 27.69 -8.98
CA SER A 383 -0.62 26.87 -7.78
C SER A 383 0.60 27.01 -6.86
N PRO A 384 0.40 27.23 -5.54
CA PRO A 384 1.49 27.21 -4.57
C PRO A 384 2.23 25.87 -4.55
N ARG A 385 1.53 24.74 -4.75
CA ARG A 385 2.13 23.39 -4.76
C ARG A 385 2.95 23.20 -6.04
N ALA A 386 2.39 23.51 -7.20
CA ALA A 386 3.12 23.47 -8.47
C ALA A 386 4.42 24.31 -8.43
N THR A 387 4.30 25.54 -7.91
CA THR A 387 5.44 26.46 -7.70
C THR A 387 6.49 25.85 -6.78
N ALA A 388 6.05 25.27 -5.66
CA ALA A 388 6.92 24.62 -4.70
C ALA A 388 7.67 23.41 -5.31
N PHE A 389 6.99 22.55 -6.08
CA PHE A 389 7.65 21.46 -6.80
C PHE A 389 8.71 21.98 -7.77
N TYR A 390 8.42 23.06 -8.49
CA TYR A 390 9.38 23.63 -9.43
C TYR A 390 10.62 24.20 -8.71
N ILE A 391 10.44 24.94 -7.61
CA ILE A 391 11.54 25.44 -6.77
C ILE A 391 12.44 24.27 -6.30
N LYS A 392 11.85 23.16 -5.87
CA LYS A 392 12.60 21.95 -5.48
C LYS A 392 13.47 21.44 -6.62
N GLY A 393 12.92 21.38 -7.83
CA GLY A 393 13.66 20.99 -9.04
C GLY A 393 14.83 21.94 -9.34
N LEU A 394 14.58 23.25 -9.37
CA LEU A 394 15.61 24.25 -9.66
C LEU A 394 16.76 24.22 -8.63
N CYS A 395 16.44 24.11 -7.34
CA CYS A 395 17.46 24.01 -6.29
C CYS A 395 18.33 22.74 -6.45
N LEU A 396 17.74 21.62 -6.89
CA LEU A 396 18.50 20.39 -7.17
C LEU A 396 19.46 20.55 -8.34
N LEU A 397 19.05 21.22 -9.42
CA LEU A 397 19.88 21.49 -10.59
C LEU A 397 21.04 22.42 -10.25
N LEU A 398 20.78 23.53 -9.54
CA LEU A 398 21.82 24.48 -9.13
C LEU A 398 22.91 23.81 -8.28
N LYS A 399 22.52 22.87 -7.41
CA LYS A 399 23.43 22.14 -6.54
C LYS A 399 24.32 21.14 -7.29
N ASN A 400 23.80 20.45 -8.31
CA ASN A 400 24.45 19.27 -8.87
C ASN A 400 24.88 19.39 -10.34
N THR A 401 24.43 20.42 -11.06
CA THR A 401 24.69 20.56 -12.50
C THR A 401 25.55 21.80 -12.78
N LYS A 402 26.55 21.66 -13.66
CA LYS A 402 27.42 22.76 -14.12
C LYS A 402 27.07 23.27 -15.52
N GLU A 403 26.38 22.47 -16.32
CA GLU A 403 26.11 22.70 -17.75
C GLU A 403 24.92 23.62 -18.05
N ILE A 404 24.24 24.14 -17.02
CA ILE A 404 23.05 24.98 -17.21
C ILE A 404 23.35 26.39 -16.73
N CYS A 405 22.74 27.39 -17.39
CA CYS A 405 22.87 28.80 -17.05
C CYS A 405 22.45 29.05 -15.59
N ARG A 406 23.42 29.04 -14.68
CA ARG A 406 23.20 29.09 -13.22
C ARG A 406 22.50 30.38 -12.79
N GLU A 407 22.83 31.49 -13.45
CA GLU A 407 22.27 32.80 -13.13
C GLU A 407 20.75 32.86 -13.38
N ASP A 408 20.29 32.32 -14.51
CA ASP A 408 18.86 32.28 -14.84
C ASP A 408 18.05 31.47 -13.82
N PHE A 409 18.53 30.27 -13.45
CA PHE A 409 17.86 29.43 -12.47
C PHE A 409 17.86 30.02 -11.06
N GLN A 410 18.93 30.70 -10.67
CA GLN A 410 18.95 31.39 -9.38
C GLN A 410 17.92 32.52 -9.33
N GLN A 411 17.79 33.31 -10.40
CA GLN A 411 16.75 34.35 -10.51
C GLN A 411 15.34 33.74 -10.50
N GLN A 412 15.13 32.61 -11.19
CA GLN A 412 13.85 31.90 -11.15
C GLN A 412 13.51 31.42 -9.74
N VAL A 413 14.46 30.82 -9.00
CA VAL A 413 14.25 30.41 -7.59
C VAL A 413 13.81 31.59 -6.74
N ILE A 414 14.51 32.73 -6.85
CA ILE A 414 14.16 33.96 -6.11
C ILE A 414 12.74 34.40 -6.48
N ARG A 415 12.42 34.55 -7.77
CA ARG A 415 11.10 34.98 -8.24
C ARG A 415 9.96 34.11 -7.72
N TYR A 416 10.11 32.79 -7.77
CA TYR A 416 9.08 31.87 -7.30
C TYR A 416 8.98 31.81 -5.77
N CYS A 417 10.09 31.94 -5.04
CA CYS A 417 10.06 32.08 -3.58
C CYS A 417 9.40 33.39 -3.15
N ASP A 418 9.74 34.51 -3.80
CA ASP A 418 9.12 35.82 -3.53
C ASP A 418 7.61 35.79 -3.77
N ARG A 419 7.16 35.05 -4.78
CA ARG A 419 5.74 34.80 -5.02
C ARG A 419 5.07 34.07 -3.85
N LEU A 420 5.67 32.99 -3.35
CA LEU A 420 5.15 32.28 -2.17
C LEU A 420 5.15 33.18 -0.93
N VAL A 421 6.20 33.98 -0.72
CA VAL A 421 6.27 34.98 0.35
C VAL A 421 5.15 36.02 0.21
N SER A 422 4.86 36.48 -1.01
CA SER A 422 3.77 37.42 -1.26
C SER A 422 2.40 36.81 -0.91
N LEU A 423 2.16 35.54 -1.25
CA LEU A 423 0.93 34.84 -0.88
C LEU A 423 0.78 34.74 0.65
N TYR A 424 1.86 34.33 1.33
CA TYR A 424 1.90 34.30 2.79
C TYR A 424 1.58 35.66 3.41
N ARG A 425 2.27 36.73 2.99
CA ARG A 425 2.05 38.07 3.54
C ARG A 425 0.65 38.61 3.25
N GLY A 426 0.01 38.16 2.16
CA GLY A 426 -1.35 38.56 1.80
C GLY A 426 -2.45 37.92 2.65
N VAL A 427 -2.18 36.76 3.28
CA VAL A 427 -3.21 35.96 3.98
C VAL A 427 -2.92 35.74 5.46
N SER A 428 -1.64 35.73 5.84
CA SER A 428 -1.20 35.39 7.18
C SER A 428 -1.72 36.37 8.25
N SER A 429 -1.96 35.84 9.43
CA SER A 429 -2.28 36.61 10.64
C SER A 429 -1.74 35.87 11.86
N LYS A 430 -1.84 36.47 13.04
CA LYS A 430 -1.34 35.89 14.30
C LYS A 430 -1.89 34.49 14.59
N GLU A 431 -3.13 34.21 14.18
CA GLU A 431 -3.81 32.93 14.36
C GLU A 431 -3.70 32.00 13.13
N TRP A 432 -3.15 32.48 12.01
CA TRP A 432 -3.14 31.77 10.73
C TRP A 432 -1.88 32.08 9.95
N GLU A 433 -0.81 31.34 10.21
CA GLU A 433 0.50 31.53 9.57
C GLU A 433 0.61 30.66 8.31
N TRP A 434 -0.25 30.93 7.32
CA TRP A 434 -0.33 30.13 6.10
C TRP A 434 -0.50 30.97 4.81
N PHE A 435 -0.21 30.34 3.67
CA PHE A 435 -0.18 30.95 2.32
C PHE A 435 -1.55 31.20 1.71
N GLU A 436 -2.58 30.51 2.20
CA GLU A 436 -3.94 30.50 1.66
C GLU A 436 -4.95 30.53 2.81
N THR A 437 -6.22 30.81 2.53
CA THR A 437 -7.29 30.84 3.54
C THR A 437 -7.74 29.43 3.98
N TYR A 438 -7.04 28.40 3.52
CA TYR A 438 -7.33 26.99 3.80
C TYR A 438 -6.06 26.12 3.67
N LEU A 439 -6.07 24.95 4.29
CA LEU A 439 -5.10 23.87 4.11
C LEU A 439 -5.73 22.73 3.31
N THR A 440 -5.01 22.18 2.35
CA THR A 440 -5.48 21.06 1.51
C THR A 440 -4.58 19.84 1.62
N TYR A 441 -3.95 19.44 0.54
CA TYR A 441 -3.09 18.29 0.34
C TYR A 441 -1.67 18.75 0.01
N SER A 442 -0.71 17.84 0.18
CA SER A 442 0.71 18.07 -0.05
C SER A 442 1.23 19.34 0.64
N ASN A 443 0.58 19.82 1.71
CA ASN A 443 0.80 21.17 2.26
C ASN A 443 2.27 21.45 2.59
N ALA A 444 2.97 20.45 3.12
CA ALA A 444 4.35 20.58 3.58
C ALA A 444 5.37 20.89 2.48
N VAL A 445 5.02 20.68 1.19
CA VAL A 445 5.94 21.01 0.08
C VAL A 445 6.17 22.51 -0.06
N VAL A 446 5.20 23.34 0.32
CA VAL A 446 5.26 24.81 0.21
C VAL A 446 6.29 25.42 1.15
N PRO A 447 6.26 25.19 2.49
CA PRO A 447 7.33 25.65 3.36
C PRO A 447 8.67 24.97 3.05
N GLU A 448 8.69 23.70 2.64
CA GLU A 448 9.93 23.03 2.23
C GLU A 448 10.62 23.75 1.06
N ALA A 449 9.85 24.23 0.08
CA ALA A 449 10.39 24.98 -1.05
C ALA A 449 11.07 26.28 -0.63
N LEU A 450 10.48 27.04 0.31
CA LEU A 450 11.12 28.25 0.86
C LEU A 450 12.41 27.92 1.61
N LEU A 451 12.43 26.84 2.39
CA LEU A 451 13.64 26.41 3.09
C LEU A 451 14.77 26.04 2.12
N LEU A 452 14.44 25.34 1.03
CA LEU A 452 15.41 25.06 -0.04
C LEU A 452 15.85 26.33 -0.78
N GLY A 453 14.92 27.26 -1.01
CA GLY A 453 15.20 28.58 -1.57
C GLY A 453 16.17 29.38 -0.71
N HIS A 454 16.02 29.36 0.61
CA HIS A 454 16.97 29.95 1.56
C HIS A 454 18.34 29.27 1.44
N GLN A 455 18.41 27.94 1.46
CA GLN A 455 19.66 27.20 1.34
C GLN A 455 20.43 27.56 0.04
N GLN A 456 19.70 27.88 -1.03
CA GLN A 456 20.29 28.22 -2.32
C GLN A 456 20.67 29.70 -2.47
N THR A 457 19.92 30.62 -1.84
CA THR A 457 20.07 32.07 -2.07
C THR A 457 20.63 32.83 -0.88
N GLY A 458 20.59 32.26 0.33
CA GLY A 458 20.91 32.94 1.58
C GLY A 458 19.84 33.93 2.08
N ASN A 459 18.68 34.04 1.41
CA ASN A 459 17.63 34.99 1.80
C ASN A 459 16.95 34.54 3.11
N ASN A 460 17.04 35.39 4.15
CA ASN A 460 16.50 35.10 5.48
C ASN A 460 14.96 35.16 5.56
N ASP A 461 14.30 35.93 4.70
CA ASP A 461 12.82 35.98 4.66
C ASP A 461 12.25 34.60 4.30
N PHE A 462 12.90 33.88 3.38
CA PHE A 462 12.50 32.54 2.98
C PHE A 462 12.63 31.56 4.14
N LEU A 463 13.71 31.68 4.94
CA LEU A 463 13.90 30.86 6.14
C LEU A 463 12.84 31.15 7.19
N GLU A 464 12.64 32.42 7.53
CA GLU A 464 11.71 32.81 8.59
C GLU A 464 10.28 32.36 8.27
N ILE A 465 9.80 32.67 7.07
CA ILE A 465 8.44 32.31 6.63
C ILE A 465 8.31 30.80 6.46
N GLY A 466 9.31 30.13 5.88
CA GLY A 466 9.32 28.69 5.72
C GLY A 466 9.21 27.96 7.06
N ILE A 467 9.93 28.42 8.09
CA ILE A 467 9.86 27.86 9.45
C ILE A 467 8.52 28.18 10.12
N LYS A 468 8.05 29.43 10.07
CA LYS A 468 6.74 29.80 10.66
C LYS A 468 5.59 28.98 10.09
N ALA A 469 5.53 28.86 8.76
CA ALA A 469 4.50 28.08 8.10
C ALA A 469 4.61 26.58 8.38
N LEU A 470 5.83 26.02 8.45
CA LEU A 470 6.02 24.62 8.82
C LEU A 470 5.60 24.36 10.27
N ASP A 471 6.01 25.22 11.22
CA ASP A 471 5.65 25.11 12.64
C ASP A 471 4.14 25.25 12.84
N PHE A 472 3.50 26.15 12.10
CA PHE A 472 2.04 26.25 12.05
C PHE A 472 1.40 24.95 11.58
N LEU A 473 1.84 24.41 10.44
CA LEU A 473 1.31 23.15 9.90
C LEU A 473 1.54 21.98 10.86
N ILE A 474 2.69 21.93 11.56
CA ILE A 474 2.96 20.95 12.62
C ILE A 474 1.91 21.07 13.73
N GLY A 475 1.63 22.28 14.20
CA GLY A 475 0.59 22.54 15.21
C GLY A 475 -0.82 22.10 14.78
N GLN A 476 -1.11 22.17 13.48
CA GLN A 476 -2.39 21.71 12.93
C GLN A 476 -2.48 20.20 12.74
N THR A 477 -1.35 19.50 12.50
CA THR A 477 -1.35 18.11 12.02
C THR A 477 -0.79 17.09 13.00
N PHE A 478 0.01 17.47 13.99
CA PHE A 478 0.49 16.56 15.04
C PHE A 478 -0.39 16.63 16.28
N LEU A 479 -1.37 15.74 16.36
CA LEU A 479 -2.37 15.72 17.44
C LEU A 479 -2.11 14.57 18.40
N LYS A 480 -2.06 14.86 19.70
CA LYS A 480 -1.91 13.84 20.77
C LYS A 480 -0.74 12.86 20.50
N GLY A 481 0.35 13.34 19.90
CA GLY A 481 1.54 12.55 19.62
C GLY A 481 1.46 11.65 18.38
N ILE A 482 0.48 11.83 17.51
CA ILE A 482 0.42 11.18 16.19
C ILE A 482 0.32 12.22 15.08
N TYR A 483 0.85 11.89 13.90
CA TYR A 483 0.61 12.67 12.70
C TYR A 483 -0.78 12.35 12.15
N ALA A 484 -1.57 13.38 11.89
CA ALA A 484 -2.88 13.32 11.25
C ALA A 484 -2.92 14.44 10.21
N PRO A 485 -2.76 14.16 8.90
CA PRO A 485 -2.87 15.18 7.87
C PRO A 485 -4.30 15.75 7.76
N ILE A 486 -4.46 16.80 6.97
CA ILE A 486 -5.77 17.38 6.69
C ILE A 486 -6.56 16.38 5.83
N GLY A 487 -7.82 16.15 6.19
CA GLY A 487 -8.68 15.23 5.44
C GLY A 487 -9.08 15.78 4.08
N GLN A 488 -9.07 14.92 3.06
CA GLN A 488 -9.49 15.31 1.69
C GLN A 488 -11.02 15.36 1.51
N ASP A 489 -11.79 14.93 2.52
CA ASP A 489 -13.26 14.99 2.51
C ASP A 489 -13.83 16.40 2.79
N GLY A 490 -13.01 17.45 2.74
CA GLY A 490 -13.48 18.84 2.86
C GLY A 490 -12.50 19.88 3.41
N TRP A 491 -11.19 19.56 3.50
CA TRP A 491 -10.11 20.53 3.80
C TRP A 491 -10.18 21.21 5.18
N HIS A 492 -9.27 22.15 5.47
CA HIS A 492 -9.32 22.93 6.71
C HIS A 492 -9.25 24.43 6.41
N HIS A 493 -10.36 25.13 6.61
CA HIS A 493 -10.46 26.57 6.35
C HIS A 493 -10.13 27.42 7.59
N LYS A 494 -9.58 28.62 7.37
CA LYS A 494 -9.21 29.61 8.40
C LYS A 494 -10.36 29.92 9.38
N THR A 495 -11.60 29.93 8.89
CA THR A 495 -12.82 30.26 9.67
C THR A 495 -13.72 29.05 9.92
N GLY A 496 -13.25 27.83 9.65
CA GLY A 496 -14.06 26.63 9.68
C GLY A 496 -13.42 25.47 10.43
N GLU A 497 -14.19 24.39 10.59
CA GLU A 497 -13.69 23.17 11.22
C GLU A 497 -12.70 22.44 10.32
N ARG A 498 -11.70 21.83 10.95
CA ARG A 498 -10.74 20.95 10.29
C ARG A 498 -11.40 19.61 9.98
N ARG A 499 -11.19 19.12 8.75
CA ARG A 499 -11.47 17.73 8.38
C ARG A 499 -10.35 16.76 8.74
N TYR A 500 -10.74 15.53 9.12
CA TYR A 500 -9.83 14.51 9.68
C TYR A 500 -9.74 13.22 8.87
N PHE A 501 -10.67 12.98 7.96
CA PHE A 501 -10.80 11.69 7.28
C PHE A 501 -10.47 11.81 5.81
N ASP A 502 -10.25 10.67 5.19
CA ASP A 502 -9.65 10.56 3.86
C ASP A 502 -8.20 11.08 3.85
N GLN A 503 -7.42 10.66 4.87
CA GLN A 503 -6.00 10.99 5.00
C GLN A 503 -5.19 10.23 3.95
N GLN A 504 -4.33 10.93 3.21
CA GLN A 504 -3.56 10.34 2.11
C GLN A 504 -2.07 10.14 2.44
N PRO A 505 -1.43 9.10 1.88
CA PRO A 505 0.01 8.86 1.91
C PRO A 505 0.89 10.04 1.47
N GLU A 506 0.48 10.82 0.46
CA GLU A 506 1.30 11.94 -0.02
C GLU A 506 1.55 13.00 1.04
N ASP A 507 0.59 13.27 1.93
CA ASP A 507 0.77 14.24 3.00
C ASP A 507 1.82 13.77 4.01
N ALA A 508 1.75 12.49 4.41
CA ALA A 508 2.76 11.89 5.29
C ALA A 508 4.15 11.90 4.66
N SER A 509 4.24 11.66 3.34
CA SER A 509 5.48 11.74 2.57
C SER A 509 6.04 13.16 2.49
N ALA A 510 5.18 14.13 2.13
CA ALA A 510 5.54 15.54 2.05
C ALA A 510 6.02 16.07 3.40
N MET A 511 5.31 15.74 4.48
CA MET A 511 5.68 16.14 5.84
C MET A 511 7.03 15.55 6.25
N ALA A 512 7.28 14.25 6.02
CA ALA A 512 8.57 13.63 6.31
C ALA A 512 9.72 14.29 5.52
N CYS A 513 9.49 14.64 4.24
CA CYS A 513 10.49 15.34 3.43
C CYS A 513 10.78 16.77 3.94
N ALA A 514 9.73 17.55 4.23
CA ALA A 514 9.84 18.90 4.75
C ALA A 514 10.57 18.95 6.10
N LEU A 515 10.24 18.05 7.01
CA LEU A 515 10.87 17.95 8.33
C LEU A 515 12.34 17.54 8.23
N ARG A 516 12.70 16.66 7.29
CA ARG A 516 14.10 16.35 6.99
C ARG A 516 14.85 17.59 6.51
N THR A 517 14.26 18.34 5.59
CA THR A 517 14.85 19.57 5.05
C THR A 517 15.04 20.60 6.17
N ALA A 518 14.02 20.85 6.99
CA ALA A 518 14.11 21.72 8.16
C ALA A 518 15.17 21.28 9.18
N TYR A 519 15.27 19.98 9.46
CA TYR A 519 16.34 19.43 10.32
C TYR A 519 17.73 19.69 9.73
N SER A 520 17.91 19.46 8.43
CA SER A 520 19.21 19.64 7.78
C SER A 520 19.71 21.09 7.77
N ILE A 521 18.79 22.06 7.80
CA ILE A 521 19.10 23.49 7.81
C ILE A 521 19.27 24.02 9.24
N THR A 522 18.40 23.61 10.16
CA THR A 522 18.34 24.20 11.51
C THR A 522 19.06 23.41 12.60
N GLY A 523 19.33 22.11 12.38
CA GLY A 523 19.87 21.20 13.39
C GLY A 523 18.93 20.88 14.56
N LYS A 524 17.69 21.41 14.58
CA LYS A 524 16.74 21.22 15.70
C LYS A 524 16.25 19.77 15.76
N GLN A 525 16.56 19.07 16.86
CA GLN A 525 16.19 17.66 17.05
C GLN A 525 14.68 17.41 17.06
N THR A 526 13.86 18.43 17.36
CA THR A 526 12.39 18.35 17.27
C THR A 526 11.92 17.99 15.86
N TYR A 527 12.48 18.59 14.80
CA TYR A 527 12.10 18.24 13.42
C TYR A 527 12.50 16.81 13.06
N ARG A 528 13.67 16.34 13.52
CA ARG A 528 14.08 14.95 13.33
C ARG A 528 13.13 13.98 13.99
N LYS A 529 12.70 14.27 15.23
CA LYS A 529 11.71 13.46 15.95
C LYS A 529 10.38 13.41 15.20
N LEU A 530 9.84 14.58 14.84
CA LEU A 530 8.57 14.69 14.10
C LEU A 530 8.64 14.01 12.72
N MET A 531 9.81 14.01 12.06
CA MET A 531 10.00 13.32 10.78
C MET A 531 9.76 11.81 10.92
N TYR A 532 10.27 11.18 11.99
CA TYR A 532 9.99 9.77 12.26
C TYR A 532 8.53 9.54 12.69
N GLU A 533 7.92 10.47 13.43
CA GLU A 533 6.51 10.40 13.80
C GLU A 533 5.58 10.49 12.57
N ALA A 534 5.87 11.39 11.62
CA ALA A 534 5.18 11.46 10.33
C ALA A 534 5.33 10.16 9.54
N PHE A 535 6.55 9.59 9.49
CA PHE A 535 6.75 8.31 8.82
C PHE A 535 6.03 7.14 9.52
N ASN A 536 5.92 7.18 10.85
CA ASN A 536 5.25 6.13 11.60
C ASN A 536 3.73 6.06 11.32
N TRP A 537 3.14 7.08 10.68
CA TRP A 537 1.79 7.02 10.12
C TRP A 537 1.60 5.79 9.21
N PHE A 538 2.59 5.48 8.36
CA PHE A 538 2.59 4.29 7.51
C PHE A 538 2.66 2.98 8.30
N LEU A 539 3.23 3.03 9.50
CA LEU A 539 3.45 1.90 10.41
C LEU A 539 2.40 1.83 11.53
N GLY A 540 1.25 2.49 11.36
CA GLY A 540 0.10 2.38 12.26
C GLY A 540 0.02 3.42 13.37
N ASP A 541 0.91 4.43 13.43
CA ASP A 541 0.69 5.60 14.30
C ASP A 541 -0.20 6.62 13.58
N ASN A 542 -1.43 6.20 13.32
CA ASN A 542 -2.45 6.98 12.62
C ASN A 542 -3.81 6.86 13.32
N SER A 543 -4.81 7.56 12.80
CA SER A 543 -6.16 7.65 13.38
C SER A 543 -6.83 6.27 13.56
N LEU A 544 -6.61 5.33 12.64
CA LEU A 544 -7.17 3.98 12.68
C LEU A 544 -6.30 2.96 13.42
N LYS A 545 -5.09 3.33 13.82
CA LYS A 545 -4.09 2.47 14.49
C LYS A 545 -3.78 1.20 13.68
N GLN A 546 -3.75 1.34 12.37
CA GLN A 546 -3.57 0.23 11.45
C GLN A 546 -2.43 0.52 10.47
N VAL A 547 -1.61 -0.47 10.20
CA VAL A 547 -0.50 -0.36 9.24
C VAL A 547 -1.04 -0.08 7.84
N VAL A 548 -0.48 0.95 7.20
CA VAL A 548 -0.83 1.38 5.84
C VAL A 548 0.15 0.79 4.82
N TYR A 549 1.42 0.61 5.20
CA TYR A 549 2.42 -0.03 4.36
C TYR A 549 2.27 -1.56 4.32
N ASP A 550 2.01 -2.12 3.14
CA ASP A 550 1.90 -3.56 2.95
C ASP A 550 3.27 -4.19 2.66
N ARG A 551 3.86 -4.80 3.69
CA ARG A 551 5.15 -5.50 3.60
C ARG A 551 5.15 -6.66 2.61
N ALA A 552 4.00 -7.30 2.39
CA ALA A 552 3.89 -8.49 1.56
C ALA A 552 3.94 -8.17 0.07
N THR A 553 3.40 -7.01 -0.33
CA THR A 553 3.44 -6.53 -1.73
C THR A 553 4.61 -5.57 -1.97
N GLY A 554 4.98 -4.79 -0.95
CA GLY A 554 5.82 -3.60 -1.10
C GLY A 554 5.05 -2.35 -1.51
N GLY A 555 3.71 -2.40 -1.56
CA GLY A 555 2.83 -1.26 -1.82
C GLY A 555 2.40 -0.55 -0.54
N CYS A 556 1.58 0.48 -0.70
CA CYS A 556 0.97 1.23 0.40
C CYS A 556 -0.53 1.31 0.15
N TYR A 557 -1.34 1.19 1.19
CA TYR A 557 -2.77 1.42 1.09
C TYR A 557 -3.08 2.90 0.81
N ASP A 558 -4.11 3.17 0.00
CA ASP A 558 -4.39 4.49 -0.58
C ASP A 558 -4.81 5.55 0.43
N GLY A 559 -5.40 5.17 1.58
CA GLY A 559 -5.75 6.17 2.58
C GLY A 559 -6.54 5.66 3.76
N LEU A 560 -6.82 6.57 4.69
CA LEU A 560 -7.57 6.30 5.91
C LEU A 560 -8.91 7.04 5.87
N GLY A 561 -10.01 6.29 5.72
CA GLY A 561 -11.37 6.80 5.92
C GLY A 561 -11.74 6.88 7.40
N GLU A 562 -13.01 7.16 7.68
CA GLU A 562 -13.51 7.33 9.05
C GLU A 562 -13.38 6.08 9.93
N GLY A 563 -13.68 4.90 9.37
CA GLY A 563 -13.63 3.63 10.10
C GLY A 563 -12.81 2.53 9.44
N GLN A 564 -12.28 2.78 8.23
CA GLN A 564 -11.63 1.74 7.42
C GLN A 564 -10.48 2.31 6.57
N ILE A 565 -9.51 1.44 6.29
CA ILE A 565 -8.44 1.71 5.33
C ILE A 565 -8.96 1.41 3.91
N ASN A 566 -8.64 2.28 2.95
CA ASN A 566 -8.77 1.96 1.53
C ASN A 566 -7.62 0.99 1.14
N LEU A 567 -7.94 -0.29 0.95
CA LEU A 567 -6.91 -1.31 0.71
C LEU A 567 -6.34 -1.36 -0.71
N ASN A 568 -6.80 -0.50 -1.61
CA ASN A 568 -6.13 -0.32 -2.89
C ASN A 568 -4.72 0.21 -2.66
N GLN A 569 -3.80 -0.15 -3.56
CA GLN A 569 -2.39 0.21 -3.54
C GLN A 569 -2.01 0.88 -4.86
N GLY A 570 -2.55 2.08 -5.11
CA GLY A 570 -2.30 2.90 -6.30
C GLY A 570 -0.85 3.39 -6.42
N ALA A 571 -0.59 4.10 -7.51
CA ALA A 571 0.73 4.65 -7.83
C ALA A 571 1.15 5.76 -6.86
N GLU A 572 0.27 6.72 -6.56
CA GLU A 572 0.50 7.80 -5.58
C GLU A 572 0.92 7.21 -4.24
N SER A 573 0.08 6.38 -3.62
CA SER A 573 0.33 5.83 -2.29
C SER A 573 1.64 5.04 -2.22
N THR A 574 1.90 4.22 -3.22
CA THR A 574 3.12 3.42 -3.34
C THR A 574 4.37 4.29 -3.43
N THR A 575 4.34 5.29 -4.30
CA THR A 575 5.49 6.20 -4.51
C THR A 575 5.68 7.14 -3.32
N SER A 576 4.60 7.59 -2.68
CA SER A 576 4.62 8.38 -1.45
C SER A 576 5.30 7.64 -0.30
N TYR A 577 4.96 6.38 -0.05
CA TYR A 577 5.69 5.58 0.94
C TYR A 577 7.19 5.48 0.61
N LEU A 578 7.54 5.21 -0.66
CA LEU A 578 8.95 5.10 -1.08
C LEU A 578 9.72 6.40 -0.86
N LEU A 579 9.13 7.55 -1.20
CA LEU A 579 9.73 8.87 -0.97
C LEU A 579 9.91 9.16 0.52
N ALA A 580 8.89 8.93 1.35
CA ALA A 580 8.98 9.07 2.80
C ALA A 580 10.08 8.17 3.38
N ARG A 581 10.16 6.92 2.89
CA ARG A 581 11.15 5.93 3.32
C ARG A 581 12.58 6.32 2.95
N LEU A 582 12.76 6.94 1.79
CA LEU A 582 14.05 7.50 1.35
C LEU A 582 14.44 8.75 2.13
N ALA A 583 13.45 9.55 2.57
CA ALA A 583 13.69 10.74 3.39
C ALA A 583 14.35 10.36 4.73
N ILE A 584 13.76 9.42 5.47
CA ILE A 584 14.24 9.00 6.79
C ILE A 584 15.55 8.18 6.76
N GLN A 585 15.99 7.69 5.60
CA GLN A 585 17.26 6.95 5.47
C GLN A 585 18.46 7.88 5.35
N ARG A 586 18.23 9.10 4.85
CA ARG A 586 19.29 10.08 4.52
C ARG A 586 19.50 11.10 5.66
N SER A 587 18.95 10.86 6.84
CA SER A 587 18.94 11.77 8.01
C SER A 587 20.00 11.43 9.05
#